data_AF-A0A0M9CI55-F1
#
_entry.id   AF-A0A0M9CI55-F1
#
_cell.length_a   1.000
_cell.length_b   1.000
_cell.length_c   1.000
_cell.angle_alpha   90.00
_cell.angle_beta   90.00
_cell.angle_gamma   90.00
#
_symmetry.space_group_name_H-M   'P 1'
#
loop_
_entity.id
_entity.type
_entity.pdbx_description
1 polymer ?
#
loop_
_entity_poly.entity_id
_entity_poly.type
_entity_poly.pdbx_seq_one_letter_code
_entity_poly.pdbx_strand_id
1 'polypeptide(L)'
;MENNEKTTLRQAIHFAKVPVIISLFLSPIRYTLELIGLPENAIFIIGLLWLTLGFAIYLGIKTFNEKKPYQIILLSLIIFSPISRIPVAILWWIDTKWEIGTHYGLYYDSFGDALLNHVIYGSLVQLIPAFLLGTITIAIMRYRKTITQNKSL
;
A
#
# COMPACT_ATOMS: atom_id res chain seq x y z
N MET A 1 14.70 34.16 3.40
CA MET A 1 14.43 32.85 2.75
C MET A 1 13.49 32.09 3.66
N GLU A 2 12.21 32.06 3.32
CA GLU A 2 11.19 31.33 4.07
C GLU A 2 11.43 29.83 3.84
N ASN A 3 11.91 29.12 4.87
CA ASN A 3 12.05 27.67 4.82
C ASN A 3 10.64 27.09 4.68
N ASN A 4 10.27 26.72 3.45
CA ASN A 4 9.02 26.05 3.13
C ASN A 4 9.11 24.58 3.63
N GLU A 5 9.13 24.40 4.96
CA GLU A 5 9.02 23.09 5.59
C GLU A 5 7.70 22.48 5.11
N LYS A 6 7.78 21.46 4.26
CA LYS A 6 6.59 20.74 3.80
C LYS A 6 5.93 20.12 5.03
N THR A 7 4.67 20.47 5.26
CA THR A 7 3.85 19.86 6.32
C THR A 7 3.87 18.33 6.21
N THR A 8 3.77 17.63 7.34
CA THR A 8 3.76 16.16 7.39
C THR A 8 2.74 15.56 6.41
N LEU A 9 1.56 16.19 6.30
CA LEU A 9 0.52 15.79 5.36
C LEU A 9 0.95 15.96 3.89
N ARG A 10 1.58 17.08 3.53
CA ARG A 10 2.09 17.30 2.17
C ARG A 10 3.17 16.29 1.80
N GLN A 11 4.02 15.91 2.75
CA GLN A 11 5.00 14.84 2.55
C GLN A 11 4.32 13.48 2.36
N ALA A 12 3.32 13.16 3.18
CA ALA A 12 2.57 11.92 3.06
C ALA A 12 1.88 11.78 1.69
N ILE A 13 1.21 12.84 1.23
CA ILE A 13 0.61 12.89 -0.12
C ILE A 13 1.69 12.72 -1.20
N HIS A 14 2.83 13.39 -1.05
CA HIS A 14 3.92 13.31 -2.01
C HIS A 14 4.47 11.89 -2.15
N PHE A 15 4.56 11.13 -1.05
CA PHE A 15 5.01 9.74 -1.09
C PHE A 15 3.92 8.78 -1.58
N ALA A 16 2.66 8.99 -1.20
CA ALA A 16 1.56 8.10 -1.54
C ALA A 16 1.16 8.16 -3.03
N LYS A 17 1.38 9.29 -3.72
CA LYS A 17 0.90 9.47 -5.12
C LYS A 17 1.40 8.40 -6.10
N VAL A 18 2.68 8.01 -6.00
CA VAL A 18 3.30 7.05 -6.91
C VAL A 18 2.75 5.64 -6.71
N PRO A 19 2.76 5.07 -5.49
CA PRO A 19 2.17 3.76 -5.26
C PRO A 19 0.66 3.75 -5.54
N VAL A 20 -0.06 4.85 -5.29
CA VAL A 20 -1.47 4.99 -5.74
C VAL A 20 -1.58 4.76 -7.24
N ILE A 21 -0.81 5.49 -8.06
CA ILE A 21 -0.85 5.33 -9.52
C ILE A 21 -0.52 3.89 -9.93
N ILE A 22 0.52 3.30 -9.35
CA ILE A 22 0.90 1.90 -9.64
C ILE A 22 -0.25 0.94 -9.30
N SER A 23 -0.91 1.13 -8.15
CA SER A 23 -2.00 0.25 -7.71
C SER A 23 -3.23 0.28 -8.62
N LEU A 24 -3.46 1.40 -9.33
CA LEU A 24 -4.55 1.52 -10.31
C LEU A 24 -4.38 0.56 -11.48
N PHE A 25 -3.13 0.24 -11.85
CA PHE A 25 -2.83 -0.73 -12.91
C PHE A 25 -2.57 -2.13 -12.39
N LEU A 26 -2.07 -2.26 -11.15
CA LEU A 26 -1.72 -3.56 -10.58
C LEU A 26 -2.92 -4.52 -10.51
N SER A 27 -4.08 -4.03 -10.08
CA SER A 27 -5.28 -4.87 -9.97
C SER A 27 -5.82 -5.32 -11.34
N PRO A 28 -5.97 -4.44 -12.35
CA PRO A 28 -6.33 -4.86 -13.72
C PRO A 28 -5.33 -5.84 -14.36
N ILE A 29 -4.03 -5.65 -14.11
CA ILE A 29 -3.00 -6.59 -14.60
C ILE A 29 -3.20 -7.95 -13.95
N ARG A 30 -3.35 -7.99 -12.62
CA ARG A 30 -3.59 -9.23 -11.86
C ARG A 30 -4.86 -9.95 -12.34
N TYR A 31 -5.93 -9.19 -12.57
CA TYR A 31 -7.18 -9.70 -13.11
C TYR A 31 -6.99 -10.32 -14.50
N THR A 32 -6.34 -9.61 -15.43
CA THR A 32 -6.06 -10.13 -16.78
C THR A 32 -5.18 -11.38 -16.74
N LEU A 33 -4.19 -11.43 -15.84
CA LEU A 33 -3.32 -12.60 -15.68
C LEU A 33 -4.09 -13.83 -15.20
N GLU A 34 -5.10 -13.65 -14.34
CA GLU A 34 -6.00 -14.73 -13.94
C GLU A 34 -6.88 -15.21 -15.11
N LEU A 35 -7.41 -14.28 -15.92
CA LEU A 35 -8.23 -14.63 -17.08
C LEU A 35 -7.49 -15.47 -18.11
N ILE A 36 -6.19 -15.29 -18.26
CA ILE A 36 -5.36 -16.13 -19.14
C ILE A 36 -4.89 -17.43 -18.47
N GLY A 37 -5.38 -17.73 -17.28
CA GLY A 37 -5.22 -19.02 -16.60
C GLY A 37 -4.05 -19.13 -15.63
N LEU A 38 -3.41 -18.01 -15.21
CA LEU A 38 -2.41 -18.10 -14.14
C LEU A 38 -3.06 -18.44 -12.78
N PRO A 39 -2.41 -19.29 -11.98
CA PRO A 39 -2.96 -19.68 -10.68
C PRO A 39 -2.90 -18.52 -9.67
N GLU A 40 -3.88 -18.47 -8.78
CA GLU A 40 -4.07 -17.36 -7.84
C GLU A 40 -2.83 -17.12 -6.95
N ASN A 41 -2.16 -18.20 -6.52
CA ASN A 41 -0.96 -18.13 -5.70
C ASN A 41 0.22 -17.42 -6.40
N ALA A 42 0.37 -17.58 -7.71
CA ALA A 42 1.41 -16.91 -8.49
C ALA A 42 1.11 -15.41 -8.62
N ILE A 43 -0.14 -15.08 -8.97
CA ILE A 43 -0.57 -13.69 -9.14
C ILE A 43 -0.75 -12.96 -7.79
N PHE A 44 -0.85 -13.68 -6.67
CA PHE A 44 -0.91 -13.08 -5.33
C PHE A 44 0.38 -12.32 -4.97
N ILE A 45 1.54 -12.78 -5.46
CA ILE A 45 2.86 -12.16 -5.19
C ILE A 45 2.95 -10.76 -5.81
N ILE A 46 2.28 -10.53 -6.94
CA ILE A 46 2.13 -9.21 -7.58
C ILE A 46 0.91 -8.46 -7.03
N GLY A 47 0.41 -8.83 -5.86
CA GLY A 47 -0.78 -8.25 -5.25
C GLY A 47 -0.51 -6.94 -4.49
N LEU A 48 -1.60 -6.25 -4.16
CA LEU A 48 -1.54 -4.97 -3.45
C LEU A 48 -0.86 -5.08 -2.07
N LEU A 49 -0.96 -6.22 -1.38
CA LEU A 49 -0.29 -6.42 -0.08
C LEU A 49 1.22 -6.24 -0.21
N TRP A 50 1.85 -6.91 -1.18
CA TRP A 50 3.29 -6.85 -1.40
C TRP A 50 3.74 -5.45 -1.83
N LEU A 51 2.95 -4.77 -2.66
CA LEU A 51 3.18 -3.36 -2.99
C LEU A 51 3.16 -2.49 -1.72
N THR A 52 2.19 -2.68 -0.82
CA THR A 52 2.11 -1.91 0.44
C THR A 52 3.32 -2.19 1.34
N LEU A 53 3.73 -3.46 1.49
CA LEU A 53 4.88 -3.82 2.32
C LEU A 53 6.18 -3.21 1.77
N GLY A 54 6.41 -3.32 0.46
CA GLY A 54 7.56 -2.70 -0.21
C GLY A 54 7.55 -1.18 -0.08
N PHE A 55 6.38 -0.55 -0.25
CA PHE A 55 6.19 0.88 -0.05
C PHE A 55 6.53 1.31 1.39
N ALA A 56 6.11 0.56 2.39
CA ALA A 56 6.40 0.86 3.79
C ALA A 56 7.89 0.73 4.13
N ILE A 57 8.59 -0.29 3.60
CA ILE A 57 10.05 -0.41 3.73
C ILE A 57 10.72 0.81 3.09
N TYR A 58 10.35 1.14 1.84
CA TYR A 58 10.90 2.28 1.13
C TYR A 58 10.73 3.58 1.94
N LEU A 59 9.53 3.82 2.47
CA LEU A 59 9.25 4.96 3.33
C LEU A 59 10.08 4.95 4.61
N GLY A 60 10.22 3.80 5.27
CA GLY A 60 11.03 3.66 6.47
C GLY A 60 12.50 4.02 6.22
N ILE A 61 13.06 3.57 5.10
CA ILE A 61 14.42 3.92 4.66
C ILE A 61 14.53 5.41 4.32
N LYS A 62 13.52 5.99 3.67
CA LYS A 62 13.60 7.37 3.18
C LYS A 62 13.39 8.41 4.28
N THR A 63 12.58 8.10 5.28
CA THR A 63 12.10 9.08 6.27
C THR A 63 12.75 8.93 7.65
N PHE A 64 13.59 7.92 7.92
CA PHE A 64 14.10 7.63 9.27
C PHE A 64 14.75 8.81 10.03
N ASN A 65 15.32 9.79 9.31
CA ASN A 65 15.93 11.01 9.87
C ASN A 65 14.98 12.21 10.00
N GLU A 66 13.74 12.10 9.51
CA GLU A 66 12.74 13.16 9.61
C GLU A 66 12.31 13.39 11.07
N LYS A 67 11.76 14.57 11.36
CA LYS A 67 11.26 14.92 12.70
C LYS A 67 10.11 14.00 13.16
N LYS A 68 9.21 13.61 12.24
CA LYS A 68 7.99 12.83 12.55
C LYS A 68 7.79 11.64 11.59
N PRO A 69 8.73 10.69 11.53
CA PRO A 69 8.75 9.68 10.48
C PRO A 69 7.59 8.70 10.58
N TYR A 70 7.23 8.28 11.79
CA TYR A 70 6.08 7.40 12.02
C TYR A 70 4.76 8.02 11.56
N GLN A 71 4.57 9.34 11.74
CA GLN A 71 3.38 10.03 11.25
C GLN A 71 3.38 10.11 9.72
N ILE A 72 4.53 10.35 9.09
CA ILE A 72 4.65 10.36 7.63
C ILE A 72 4.25 8.99 7.07
N ILE A 73 4.77 7.89 7.65
CA ILE A 73 4.41 6.53 7.22
C ILE A 73 2.91 6.29 7.40
N LEU A 74 2.38 6.52 8.59
CA LEU A 74 0.97 6.26 8.89
C LEU A 74 0.05 7.03 7.94
N LEU A 75 0.27 8.33 7.77
CA LEU A 75 -0.55 9.15 6.87
C LEU A 75 -0.40 8.72 5.41
N SER A 76 0.80 8.34 4.98
CA SER A 76 1.01 7.85 3.61
C SER A 76 0.22 6.57 3.36
N LEU A 77 0.19 5.65 4.34
CA LEU A 77 -0.56 4.40 4.27
C LEU A 77 -2.07 4.60 4.37
N ILE A 78 -2.55 5.54 5.21
CA ILE A 78 -3.97 5.91 5.30
C ILE A 78 -4.47 6.48 3.98
N ILE A 79 -3.65 7.25 3.26
CA ILE A 79 -4.02 7.78 1.94
C ILE A 79 -3.97 6.66 0.90
N PHE A 80 -2.87 5.91 0.85
CA PHE A 80 -2.62 4.92 -0.19
C PHE A 80 -3.60 3.73 -0.13
N SER A 81 -3.75 3.10 1.04
CA SER A 81 -4.45 1.81 1.17
C SER A 81 -5.89 1.84 0.65
N PRO A 82 -6.78 2.77 1.08
CA PRO A 82 -8.16 2.82 0.59
C PRO A 82 -8.24 3.14 -0.90
N ILE A 83 -7.43 4.07 -1.41
CA ILE A 83 -7.45 4.43 -2.84
C ILE A 83 -7.00 3.25 -3.70
N SER A 84 -5.97 2.52 -3.25
CA SER A 84 -5.41 1.36 -3.96
C SER A 84 -6.40 0.22 -4.15
N ARG A 85 -7.46 0.19 -3.34
CA ARG A 85 -8.48 -0.86 -3.30
C ARG A 85 -9.69 -0.57 -4.18
N ILE A 86 -9.89 0.68 -4.61
CA ILE A 86 -11.00 1.06 -5.50
C ILE A 86 -11.03 0.21 -6.79
N PRO A 87 -9.89 -0.02 -7.49
CA PRO A 87 -9.89 -0.89 -8.67
C PRO A 87 -10.38 -2.31 -8.38
N VAL A 88 -10.14 -2.84 -7.18
CA VAL A 88 -10.58 -4.20 -6.79
C VAL A 88 -12.10 -4.27 -6.73
N ALA A 89 -12.76 -3.28 -6.13
CA ALA A 89 -14.22 -3.22 -6.09
C ALA A 89 -14.83 -3.04 -7.49
N ILE A 90 -14.19 -2.26 -8.37
CA ILE A 90 -14.62 -2.12 -9.77
C ILE A 90 -14.49 -3.45 -10.51
N LEU A 91 -13.38 -4.16 -10.32
CA LEU A 91 -13.18 -5.48 -10.94
C LEU A 91 -14.15 -6.52 -10.38
N TRP A 92 -14.47 -6.48 -9.08
CA TRP A 92 -15.54 -7.30 -8.51
C TRP A 92 -16.87 -7.06 -9.22
N TRP A 93 -17.22 -5.80 -9.49
CA TRP A 93 -18.45 -5.46 -10.21
C TRP A 93 -18.43 -5.98 -11.65
N ILE A 94 -17.31 -5.85 -12.35
CA ILE A 94 -17.15 -6.40 -13.71
C ILE A 94 -17.29 -7.92 -13.69
N ASP A 95 -16.60 -8.58 -12.77
CA ASP A 95 -16.62 -10.04 -12.71
C ASP A 95 -18.01 -10.61 -12.45
N THR A 96 -18.72 -10.01 -11.47
CA THR A 96 -20.09 -10.41 -11.13
C THR A 96 -21.11 -10.03 -12.18
N LYS A 97 -20.99 -8.85 -12.80
CA LYS A 97 -21.97 -8.36 -13.78
C LYS A 97 -21.97 -9.19 -15.08
N TRP A 98 -20.81 -9.71 -15.47
CA TRP A 98 -20.63 -10.53 -16.68
C TRP A 98 -20.41 -12.01 -16.39
N GLU A 99 -20.54 -12.44 -15.13
CA GLU A 99 -20.37 -13.84 -14.69
C GLU A 99 -19.07 -14.47 -15.19
N ILE A 100 -17.98 -13.71 -15.15
CA ILE A 100 -16.69 -14.10 -15.73
C ILE A 100 -16.06 -15.25 -14.91
N GLY A 101 -16.26 -15.24 -13.58
CA GLY A 101 -15.94 -16.37 -12.71
C GLY A 101 -14.50 -16.38 -12.19
N THR A 102 -13.90 -15.21 -11.94
CA THR A 102 -12.60 -15.10 -11.26
C THR A 102 -12.77 -15.03 -9.74
N HIS A 103 -11.67 -15.10 -8.98
CA HIS A 103 -11.74 -14.90 -7.52
C HIS A 103 -12.24 -13.50 -7.14
N TYR A 104 -12.17 -12.53 -8.06
CA TYR A 104 -12.69 -11.19 -7.82
C TYR A 104 -14.21 -11.14 -7.75
N GLY A 105 -14.96 -12.11 -8.29
CA GLY A 105 -16.43 -12.10 -8.25
C GLY A 105 -17.05 -12.68 -6.97
N LEU A 106 -16.23 -13.10 -6.00
CA LEU A 106 -16.69 -13.90 -4.85
C LEU A 106 -17.08 -13.05 -3.62
N TYR A 107 -17.72 -13.71 -2.65
CA TYR A 107 -17.91 -13.30 -1.25
C TYR A 107 -18.84 -12.13 -0.90
N TYR A 108 -19.35 -11.37 -1.86
CA TYR A 108 -20.22 -10.22 -1.57
C TYR A 108 -21.56 -10.31 -2.30
N ASP A 109 -22.59 -9.72 -1.69
CA ASP A 109 -23.96 -9.72 -2.23
C ASP A 109 -24.27 -8.44 -3.05
N SER A 110 -23.50 -7.37 -2.84
CA SER A 110 -23.71 -6.08 -3.52
C SER A 110 -22.40 -5.32 -3.76
N PHE A 111 -22.43 -4.39 -4.72
CA PHE A 111 -21.29 -3.50 -4.97
C PHE A 111 -20.95 -2.63 -3.75
N GLY A 112 -21.97 -2.20 -2.98
CA GLY A 112 -21.78 -1.42 -1.77
C GLY A 112 -20.98 -2.20 -0.72
N ASP A 113 -21.32 -3.48 -0.52
CA ASP A 113 -20.63 -4.36 0.42
C ASP A 113 -19.20 -4.66 -0.04
N ALA A 114 -19.01 -4.96 -1.33
CA ALA A 114 -17.68 -5.17 -1.91
C ALA A 114 -16.80 -3.92 -1.76
N LEU A 115 -17.34 -2.73 -2.07
CA LEU A 115 -16.62 -1.46 -1.93
C LEU A 115 -16.25 -1.18 -0.47
N LEU A 116 -17.21 -1.29 0.46
CA LEU A 116 -16.96 -1.05 1.88
C LEU A 116 -15.93 -2.04 2.44
N ASN A 117 -16.06 -3.33 2.10
CA ASN A 117 -15.11 -4.34 2.56
C ASN A 117 -13.70 -4.04 2.03
N HIS A 118 -13.55 -3.79 0.73
CA HIS A 118 -12.24 -3.50 0.15
C HIS A 118 -11.63 -2.19 0.66
N VAL A 119 -12.40 -1.11 0.74
CA VAL A 119 -11.90 0.21 1.17
C VAL A 119 -11.64 0.27 2.66
N ILE A 120 -12.38 -0.47 3.50
CA ILE A 120 -12.21 -0.45 4.96
C ILE A 120 -11.39 -1.66 5.41
N TYR A 121 -11.97 -2.86 5.38
CA TYR A 121 -11.32 -4.07 5.88
C TYR A 121 -10.05 -4.40 5.10
N GLY A 122 -10.12 -4.41 3.77
CA GLY A 122 -8.99 -4.64 2.89
C GLY A 122 -7.85 -3.64 3.09
N SER A 123 -8.18 -2.39 3.40
CA SER A 123 -7.19 -1.35 3.74
C SER A 123 -6.55 -1.58 5.09
N LEU A 124 -7.31 -1.98 6.11
CA LEU A 124 -6.77 -2.29 7.44
C LEU A 124 -5.79 -3.47 7.38
N VAL A 125 -6.15 -4.52 6.63
CA VAL A 125 -5.30 -5.70 6.40
C VAL A 125 -3.97 -5.32 5.73
N GLN A 126 -3.92 -4.28 4.91
CA GLN A 126 -2.67 -3.77 4.34
C GLN A 126 -1.94 -2.83 5.30
N LEU A 127 -2.67 -1.87 5.87
CA LEU A 127 -2.11 -0.76 6.63
C LEU A 127 -1.39 -1.26 7.88
N ILE A 128 -2.00 -2.17 8.64
CA ILE A 128 -1.47 -2.64 9.91
C ILE A 128 -0.09 -3.31 9.74
N PRO A 129 0.05 -4.40 8.95
CA PRO A 129 1.35 -5.05 8.79
C PRO A 129 2.37 -4.14 8.10
N ALA A 130 1.95 -3.31 7.14
CA ALA A 130 2.86 -2.37 6.48
C ALA A 130 3.37 -1.30 7.45
N PHE A 131 2.52 -0.77 8.32
CA PHE A 131 2.93 0.22 9.31
C PHE A 131 3.96 -0.37 10.28
N LEU A 132 3.71 -1.58 10.79
CA LEU A 132 4.67 -2.31 11.64
C LEU A 132 6.01 -2.53 10.91
N LEU A 133 5.97 -2.93 9.65
CA LEU A 133 7.19 -3.14 8.87
C LEU A 133 7.96 -1.83 8.64
N GLY A 134 7.25 -0.74 8.35
CA GLY A 134 7.84 0.59 8.21
C GLY A 134 8.48 1.10 9.51
N THR A 135 7.85 0.87 10.66
CA THR A 135 8.38 1.28 11.97
C THR A 135 9.62 0.46 12.35
N ILE A 136 9.62 -0.86 12.11
CA ILE A 136 10.80 -1.73 12.27
C ILE A 136 11.93 -1.24 11.37
N THR A 137 11.63 -0.90 10.12
CA THR A 137 12.62 -0.39 9.18
C THR A 137 13.26 0.90 9.67
N ILE A 138 12.48 1.86 10.21
CA ILE A 138 13.02 3.07 10.83
C ILE A 138 13.96 2.72 11.99
N ALA A 139 13.55 1.81 12.87
CA ALA A 139 14.34 1.42 14.04
C ALA A 139 15.71 0.84 13.63
N ILE A 140 15.71 -0.07 12.64
CA ILE A 140 16.94 -0.65 12.07
C ILE A 140 17.83 0.45 11.47
N MET A 141 17.26 1.37 10.68
CA MET A 141 18.03 2.44 10.03
C MET A 141 18.66 3.40 11.04
N ARG A 142 17.92 3.75 12.10
CA ARG A 142 18.44 4.59 13.19
C ARG A 142 19.55 3.89 13.97
N TYR A 143 19.36 2.62 14.31
CA TYR A 143 20.38 1.83 15.00
C TYR A 143 21.68 1.72 14.19
N ARG A 144 21.57 1.44 12.88
CA ARG A 144 22.73 1.41 11.97
C ARG A 144 23.46 2.75 11.93
N LYS A 145 22.74 3.88 11.90
CA LYS A 145 23.35 5.21 11.92
C LYS A 145 24.16 5.46 13.20
N THR A 146 23.60 5.11 14.36
CA THR A 146 24.28 5.26 15.66
C THR A 146 25.57 4.45 15.72
N ILE A 147 25.55 3.18 15.29
CA ILE A 147 26.76 2.34 15.28
C ILE A 147 27.85 2.92 14.38
N THR A 148 27.49 3.36 13.16
CA THR A 148 28.47 3.91 12.23
C THR A 148 29.12 5.19 12.78
N GLN A 149 28.34 6.06 13.43
CA GLN A 149 28.87 7.28 14.07
C GLN A 149 29.82 6.97 15.23
N ASN A 150 29.50 5.95 16.03
CA ASN A 150 30.35 5.53 17.15
C ASN A 150 31.66 4.87 16.70
N LYS A 151 31.72 4.29 15.49
CA LYS A 151 32.94 3.69 14.93
C LYS A 151 33.90 4.71 14.28
N SER A 152 33.44 5.93 14.03
CA SER A 152 34.23 7.01 13.39
C SER A 152 34.87 7.99 14.38
N LEU A 153 34.77 7.72 15.68
CA LEU A 153 35.40 8.46 16.79
C LEU A 153 36.57 7.63 17.34
#